data_AF-A0A1Z5L2L2-F1
#
_entry.id   AF-A0A1Z5L2L2-F1
#
_cell.length_a   1.000
_cell.length_b   1.000
_cell.length_c   1.000
_cell.angle_alpha   90.00
_cell.angle_beta   90.00
_cell.angle_gamma   90.00
#
_symmetry.space_group_name_H-M   'P 1'
#
loop_
_entity.id
_entity.type
_entity.pdbx_description
1 polymer ?
#
loop_
_entity_poly.entity_id
_entity_poly.type
_entity_poly.pdbx_seq_one_letter_code
_entity_poly.pdbx_strand_id
1 'polypeptide(L)'
;MAFPGLGLYSSGKAAREMYLNVLAVENPTVQVLHYSPGPVNTDMQDELRKGVQELTSVLQGFHDNILAPETTVAKLVDILDKGDFDSGACIDYFDRL
;
A
#
# COMPACT_ATOMS: atom_id res chain seq x y z
N MET A 1 -3.19 -2.50 10.22
CA MET A 1 -2.60 -2.47 11.59
C MET A 1 -2.18 -1.05 11.92
N ALA A 2 -2.29 -0.59 13.17
CA ALA A 2 -1.85 0.74 13.57
C ALA A 2 -0.38 0.70 14.04
N PHE A 3 0.41 1.71 13.66
CA PHE A 3 1.81 1.82 14.06
C PHE A 3 2.08 3.14 14.79
N PRO A 4 2.78 3.11 15.94
CA PRO A 4 3.22 4.32 16.62
C PRO A 4 4.16 5.14 15.71
N GLY A 5 4.12 6.47 15.84
CA GLY A 5 4.92 7.39 15.01
C GLY A 5 4.36 7.65 13.60
N LEU A 6 3.38 6.87 13.12
CA LEU A 6 2.79 7.01 11.78
C LEU A 6 1.39 7.62 11.75
N GLY A 7 1.03 8.45 12.73
CA GLY A 7 -0.33 9.01 12.83
C GLY A 7 -0.80 9.74 11.57
N LEU A 8 0.00 10.69 11.07
CA LEU A 8 -0.31 11.46 9.86
C LEU A 8 -0.32 10.60 8.59
N TYR A 9 0.66 9.69 8.46
CA TYR A 9 0.73 8.78 7.32
C TYR A 9 -0.48 7.85 7.26
N SER A 10 -0.82 7.21 8.40
CA SER A 10 -1.90 6.24 8.50
C SER A 10 -3.27 6.89 8.29
N SER A 11 -3.51 8.05 8.90
CA SER A 11 -4.77 8.78 8.70
C SER A 11 -4.93 9.27 7.27
N GLY A 12 -3.85 9.76 6.64
CA GLY A 12 -3.86 10.16 5.24
C GLY A 12 -4.17 9.01 4.29
N LYS A 13 -3.59 7.81 4.52
CA LYS A 13 -3.91 6.61 3.73
C LYS A 13 -5.36 6.17 3.89
N ALA A 14 -5.88 6.15 5.12
CA ALA A 14 -7.27 5.80 5.39
C ALA A 14 -8.25 6.82 4.78
N ALA A 15 -7.95 8.12 4.85
CA ALA A 15 -8.76 9.16 4.24
C ALA A 15 -8.78 9.05 2.72
N ARG A 16 -7.62 8.79 2.09
CA ARG A 16 -7.51 8.57 0.64
C ARG A 16 -8.32 7.36 0.19
N GLU A 17 -8.27 6.28 0.96
CA GLU A 17 -9.01 5.06 0.67
C GLU A 17 -10.51 5.34 0.61
N MET A 18 -11.05 5.94 1.69
CA MET A 18 -12.47 6.28 1.77
C MET A 18 -12.89 7.27 0.69
N TYR A 19 -12.08 8.31 0.42
CA TYR A 19 -12.39 9.30 -0.61
C TYR A 19 -12.56 8.66 -1.99
N LEU A 20 -11.66 7.76 -2.39
CA LEU A 20 -11.77 7.09 -3.69
C LEU A 20 -12.86 6.02 -3.71
N ASN A 21 -13.21 5.40 -2.57
CA ASN A 21 -14.37 4.52 -2.49
C ASN A 21 -15.68 5.28 -2.74
N VAL A 22 -15.79 6.49 -2.21
CA VAL A 22 -16.92 7.39 -2.54
C VAL A 22 -16.93 7.73 -4.03
N LEU A 23 -15.77 8.05 -4.62
CA LEU A 23 -15.66 8.30 -6.07
C LEU A 23 -16.14 7.11 -6.92
N ALA A 24 -15.80 5.88 -6.52
CA ALA A 24 -16.19 4.66 -7.22
C ALA A 24 -17.71 4.45 -7.27
N VAL A 25 -18.42 4.74 -6.16
CA VAL A 25 -19.89 4.61 -6.11
C VAL A 25 -20.61 5.78 -6.78
N GLU A 26 -20.01 6.98 -6.77
CA GLU A 26 -20.53 8.15 -7.48
C GLU A 26 -20.37 8.02 -8.99
N ASN A 27 -19.31 7.36 -9.47
CA ASN A 27 -18.99 7.24 -10.90
C ASN A 27 -18.69 5.78 -11.28
N PRO A 28 -19.71 4.95 -11.57
CA PRO A 28 -19.54 3.51 -11.86
C PRO A 28 -18.71 3.18 -13.11
N THR A 29 -18.41 4.17 -13.95
CA THR A 29 -17.53 4.00 -15.13
C THR A 29 -16.05 4.07 -14.78
N VAL A 30 -15.70 4.51 -13.56
CA VAL A 30 -14.34 4.57 -13.05
C VAL A 30 -14.09 3.36 -12.16
N GLN A 31 -13.05 2.59 -12.48
CA GLN A 31 -12.56 1.52 -11.60
C GLN A 31 -11.54 2.09 -10.62
N VAL A 32 -11.71 1.74 -9.34
CA VAL A 32 -10.82 2.13 -8.25
C VAL A 32 -10.13 0.89 -7.69
N LEU A 33 -8.82 0.97 -7.49
CA LEU A 33 -8.01 -0.05 -6.85
C LEU A 33 -7.14 0.61 -5.77
N HIS A 34 -7.18 0.06 -4.56
CA HIS A 34 -6.24 0.40 -3.49
C HIS A 34 -5.16 -0.67 -3.43
N TYR A 35 -4.03 -0.39 -4.07
CA TYR A 35 -2.90 -1.31 -4.05
C TYR A 35 -1.91 -0.96 -2.93
N SER A 36 -1.66 -1.92 -2.05
CA SER A 36 -0.60 -1.86 -1.05
C SER A 36 0.64 -2.60 -1.58
N PRO A 37 1.74 -1.88 -1.89
CA PRO A 37 2.89 -2.47 -2.58
C PRO A 37 3.80 -3.30 -1.67
N GLY A 38 3.46 -3.50 -0.39
CA GLY A 38 4.37 -4.04 0.61
C GLY A 38 5.52 -3.08 0.97
N PRO A 39 6.53 -3.53 1.73
CA PRO A 39 7.71 -2.74 2.05
C PRO A 39 8.66 -2.69 0.84
N VAL A 40 8.82 -1.50 0.24
CA VAL A 40 9.61 -1.31 -0.98
C VAL A 40 10.93 -0.61 -0.70
N ASN A 41 12.00 -1.03 -1.35
CA ASN A 41 13.32 -0.39 -1.26
C ASN A 41 13.33 0.96 -1.97
N THR A 42 12.86 2.00 -1.27
CA THR A 42 12.80 3.39 -1.73
C THR A 42 13.33 4.34 -0.66
N ASP A 43 13.54 5.60 -1.02
CA ASP A 43 13.96 6.63 -0.08
C ASP A 43 12.99 6.80 1.10
N MET A 44 11.68 6.64 0.87
CA MET A 44 10.67 6.68 1.94
C MET A 44 10.92 5.59 3.00
N GLN A 45 11.34 4.40 2.58
CA GLN A 45 11.63 3.31 3.51
C GLN A 45 12.91 3.61 4.32
N ASP A 46 13.88 4.28 3.72
CA ASP A 46 15.07 4.78 4.39
C ASP A 46 14.75 5.87 5.42
N GLU A 47 13.87 6.81 5.08
CA GLU A 47 13.37 7.83 6.00
C GLU A 47 12.61 7.20 7.17
N LEU A 48 11.77 6.20 6.93
CA LEU A 48 11.07 5.48 7.99
C LEU A 48 12.05 4.77 8.94
N ARG A 49 13.06 4.08 8.41
CA ARG A 49 14.09 3.38 9.22
C ARG A 49 14.92 4.33 10.08
N LYS A 50 15.23 5.53 9.57
CA LYS A 50 16.10 6.50 10.24
C LYS A 50 15.33 7.48 11.13
N GLY A 51 14.08 7.78 10.78
CA GLY A 51 13.31 8.90 11.33
C GLY A 51 12.21 8.53 12.32
N VAL A 52 11.77 7.27 12.37
CA VAL A 52 10.67 6.83 13.25
C VAL A 52 11.17 5.75 14.22
N GLN A 53 11.62 6.19 15.40
CA GLN A 53 12.25 5.29 16.38
C GLN A 53 11.31 4.18 16.85
N GLU A 54 10.01 4.46 16.95
CA GLU A 54 8.98 3.52 17.38
C GLU A 54 8.78 2.36 16.39
N LEU A 55 9.25 2.50 15.15
CA LEU A 55 9.18 1.45 14.12
C LEU A 55 10.42 0.57 14.06
N THR A 56 11.48 0.83 14.83
CA THR A 56 12.78 0.15 14.69
C THR A 56 12.64 -1.38 14.79
N SER A 57 11.88 -1.89 15.76
CA SER A 57 11.66 -3.34 15.94
C SER A 57 10.78 -3.96 14.85
N VAL A 58 9.79 -3.21 14.37
CA VAL A 58 8.89 -3.62 13.28
C VAL A 58 9.65 -3.70 11.96
N LEU A 59 10.49 -2.70 11.67
CA LEU A 59 11.26 -2.62 10.43
C LEU A 59 12.38 -3.65 10.34
N GLN A 60 12.91 -4.12 11.47
CA GLN A 60 13.83 -5.26 11.51
C GLN A 60 13.16 -6.54 10.97
N GLY A 61 11.90 -6.80 11.34
CA GLY A 61 11.14 -7.95 10.82
C GLY A 61 10.78 -7.85 9.34
N PHE A 62 10.77 -6.64 8.78
CA PHE A 62 10.54 -6.43 7.35
C PHE A 62 11.80 -6.55 6.50
N HIS A 63 12.99 -6.59 7.09
CA HIS A 63 14.25 -6.54 6.34
C HIS A 63 14.37 -7.67 5.31
N ASP A 64 13.92 -8.87 5.67
CA ASP A 64 13.96 -10.06 4.81
C ASP A 64 12.90 -10.04 3.68
N ASN A 65 11.93 -9.13 3.75
CA ASN A 65 10.79 -9.06 2.82
C ASN A 65 10.74 -7.72 2.05
N ILE A 66 11.81 -6.92 2.08
CA ILE A 66 11.88 -5.68 1.30
C ILE A 66 11.92 -6.02 -0.20
N LEU A 67 11.02 -5.40 -0.95
CA LEU A 67 10.84 -5.61 -2.38
C LEU A 67 11.64 -4.57 -3.18
N ALA A 68 12.17 -4.98 -4.34
CA ALA A 68 12.57 -4.02 -5.35
C ALA A 68 11.32 -3.31 -5.93
N PRO A 69 11.41 -2.03 -6.32
CA PRO A 69 10.28 -1.32 -6.94
C PRO A 69 9.68 -2.07 -8.13
N GLU A 70 10.52 -2.63 -8.99
CA GLU A 70 10.11 -3.36 -10.19
C GLU A 70 9.28 -4.60 -9.85
N THR A 71 9.60 -5.27 -8.73
CA THR A 71 8.89 -6.46 -8.27
C THR A 71 7.45 -6.16 -7.90
N THR A 72 7.22 -5.11 -7.11
CA THR A 72 5.84 -4.72 -6.73
C THR A 72 5.07 -4.15 -7.91
N VAL A 73 5.73 -3.38 -8.78
CA VAL A 73 5.10 -2.82 -9.99
C VAL A 73 4.67 -3.94 -10.95
N ALA A 74 5.48 -4.98 -11.12
CA ALA A 74 5.10 -6.13 -11.96
C ALA A 74 3.81 -6.81 -11.47
N LYS A 75 3.63 -6.98 -10.14
CA LYS A 75 2.38 -7.50 -9.58
C LYS A 75 1.21 -6.54 -9.82
N LEU A 76 1.41 -5.24 -9.65
CA LEU A 76 0.36 -4.24 -9.92
C LEU A 76 -0.10 -4.29 -11.38
N VAL A 77 0.84 -4.33 -12.34
CA VAL A 77 0.51 -4.42 -13.77
C VAL A 77 -0.28 -5.69 -14.07
N ASP A 78 0.12 -6.84 -13.52
CA ASP A 78 -0.61 -8.11 -13.68
C ASP A 78 -2.05 -8.04 -13.12
N ILE A 79 -2.26 -7.38 -11.97
CA ILE A 79 -3.60 -7.14 -11.40
C ILE A 79 -4.44 -6.30 -12.36
N LEU A 80 -3.86 -5.22 -12.88
CA LEU A 80 -4.56 -4.30 -13.78
C LEU A 80 -4.89 -4.94 -15.13
N ASP A 81 -3.97 -5.74 -15.69
CA ASP A 81 -4.17 -6.47 -16.95
C ASP A 81 -5.27 -7.53 -16.83
N LYS A 82 -5.36 -8.22 -15.68
CA LYS A 82 -6.44 -9.17 -15.39
C LYS A 82 -7.78 -8.49 -15.20
N GLY A 83 -7.80 -7.35 -14.51
CA GLY A 83 -9.02 -6.58 -14.23
C GLY A 83 -10.06 -7.30 -13.36
N ASP A 84 -9.70 -8.43 -12.74
CA ASP A 84 -10.59 -9.27 -11.93
C ASP A 84 -10.58 -8.83 -10.46
N PHE A 85 -11.03 -7.59 -10.23
CA PHE A 85 -11.20 -7.02 -8.90
C PHE A 85 -12.44 -6.12 -8.84
N ASP A 86 -13.11 -6.13 -7.70
CA ASP A 86 -14.21 -5.22 -7.44
C ASP A 86 -13.69 -3.78 -7.32
N SER A 87 -14.42 -2.81 -7.88
CA SER A 87 -14.07 -1.39 -7.73
C SER A 87 -14.11 -1.00 -6.25
N GLY A 88 -13.00 -0.44 -5.76
CA GLY A 88 -12.78 -0.15 -4.34
C GLY A 88 -12.04 -1.26 -3.57
N ALA A 89 -11.66 -2.36 -4.23
CA ALA A 89 -10.87 -3.42 -3.60
C ALA A 89 -9.54 -2.89 -3.05
N CYS A 90 -9.15 -3.41 -1.87
CA CYS A 90 -7.84 -3.20 -1.27
C CYS A 90 -7.04 -4.49 -1.38
N ILE A 91 -5.97 -4.46 -2.16
CA ILE A 91 -5.11 -5.62 -2.48
C ILE A 91 -3.70 -5.34 -2.02
N ASP A 92 -3.15 -6.21 -1.19
CA ASP A 92 -1.76 -6.18 -0.74
C ASP A 92 -0.85 -7.04 -1.62
N TYR A 93 0.44 -6.66 -1.70
CA TYR A 93 1.45 -7.43 -2.40
C TYR A 93 1.55 -8.87 -1.88
N PHE A 94 1.28 -9.13 -0.60
CA PHE A 94 1.36 -10.48 -0.03
C PHE A 94 0.03 -11.25 -0.07
N ASP A 95 -1.06 -10.63 -0.54
CA ASP A 95 -2.31 -11.35 -0.74
C ASP A 95 -2.14 -12.44 -1.81
N ARG A 96 -2.65 -13.63 -1.49
CA ARG A 96 -2.76 -14.74 -2.44
C ARG A 96 -3.95 -14.43 -3.35
N LEU A 97 -3.66 -13.82 -4.49
CA LEU A 97 -4.60 -13.66 -5.61
C LEU A 97 -4.86 -15.00 -6.28
#